data_AF-A0A430C2X9-F1
#
_entry.id   AF-A0A430C2X9-F1
#
_cell.length_a   1.000
_cell.length_b   1.000
_cell.length_c   1.000
_cell.angle_alpha   90.00
_cell.angle_beta   90.00
_cell.angle_gamma   90.00
#
_symmetry.space_group_name_H-M   'P 1'
#
loop_
_entity.id
_entity.type
_entity.pdbx_description
1 polymer ?
#
loop_
_entity_poly.entity_id
_entity_poly.type
_entity_poly.pdbx_seq_one_letter_code
_entity_poly.pdbx_strand_id
1 'polypeptide(L)'
;MRAMTMTAVLALLNATPSVAWGQTTATPPTQGAPVEYDIAFPHPEHHEAQVSVTYRGLPAGPVRFQMARSSPGRYALHEFAKNVYSVSATDGTGRPLAVTRSDPYGWGVERHDGTVTVRYTLFGDRGDGTYAQIDPTHAHLNTPATFLWAVGQDQRPIQVRFHPATGWKIATQLAPTTDPNVFTARDLQYFMDSPVELSAHDMRSWTVADGAKRYTIRLAVHHEGTSADLDRFAAMAQKVVAQEIAVFGAPPPFDYGTYTFLADYMPQISGDGMEHRNSTVISTPRSLADAKFQQIQTLAHEFFHAWNVERIRPAELEPFDFTRANATPSLWLAEGFTQYYGPLSVLRAGEMTLDAYVEQLSRTLNSLLTTPARRYGDPQEMSLRAPFVDAAQSIDPTNPNIYVSYYPYGAIIALALDLELRQRFPALSLDAYMRQLWRDYGQPERAYRPDDLRRSLAQLTGDQGFADGFFARSVTASGLPDFAPLLAQAGFTLRAAHPQAAWAGAAPAVQDGKLTVSAPTRPGTALYDAGLDKDDVIVSLDGQPMPTVEAWTVLLDRHVPGDRLPIIYRGRTGERQAVLTLTADPKMEIVANEKIGQPLTAVQRRFRDNWLGSKVPSPS
;
A
#
# COMPACT_ATOMS: atom_id res chain seq x y z
N MET A 1 -60.67 66.92 -17.72
CA MET A 1 -60.94 66.19 -16.46
C MET A 1 -60.51 64.75 -16.66
N ARG A 2 -59.78 64.19 -15.69
CA ARG A 2 -59.15 62.86 -15.66
C ARG A 2 -57.87 62.72 -16.51
N ALA A 3 -56.77 62.68 -15.77
CA ALA A 3 -55.50 62.12 -16.18
C ALA A 3 -55.64 60.61 -16.38
N MET A 4 -54.98 60.07 -17.40
CA MET A 4 -54.61 58.66 -17.47
C MET A 4 -53.38 58.54 -18.36
N THR A 5 -52.24 58.35 -17.72
CA THR A 5 -50.91 58.21 -18.30
C THR A 5 -50.76 56.79 -18.84
N MET A 6 -50.39 56.67 -20.11
CA MET A 6 -50.15 55.41 -20.83
C MET A 6 -48.92 54.68 -20.27
N THR A 7 -49.11 53.40 -19.97
CA THR A 7 -48.06 52.43 -19.65
C THR A 7 -47.52 51.82 -20.95
N ALA A 8 -46.21 51.87 -21.16
CA ALA A 8 -45.52 51.04 -22.14
C ALA A 8 -44.31 50.41 -21.45
N VAL A 9 -44.30 49.08 -21.42
CA VAL A 9 -43.25 48.23 -20.86
C VAL A 9 -42.11 48.12 -21.88
N LEU A 10 -40.88 48.43 -21.47
CA LEU A 10 -39.65 48.09 -22.20
C LEU A 10 -38.65 47.44 -21.24
N ALA A 11 -38.05 46.35 -21.70
CA ALA A 11 -37.16 45.46 -20.96
C ALA A 11 -35.83 46.13 -20.56
N LEU A 12 -35.36 45.82 -19.36
CA LEU A 12 -34.03 46.19 -18.84
C LEU A 12 -33.15 44.94 -18.74
N LEU A 13 -32.05 44.94 -19.51
CA LEU A 13 -30.90 44.07 -19.30
C LEU A 13 -30.19 44.49 -18.01
N ASN A 14 -29.98 43.56 -17.07
CA ASN A 14 -29.09 43.75 -15.94
C ASN A 14 -27.72 43.11 -16.24
N ALA A 15 -26.70 43.95 -16.39
CA ALA A 15 -25.31 43.55 -16.34
C ALA A 15 -24.86 43.46 -14.87
N THR A 16 -24.38 42.30 -14.44
CA THR A 16 -23.78 42.09 -13.12
C THR A 16 -22.27 42.39 -13.19
N PRO A 17 -21.69 43.11 -12.22
CA PRO A 17 -20.25 43.41 -12.21
C PRO A 17 -19.45 42.18 -11.79
N SER A 18 -18.35 41.93 -12.50
CA SER A 18 -17.32 40.95 -12.18
C SER A 18 -16.46 41.45 -11.00
N VAL A 19 -16.48 40.72 -9.89
CA VAL A 19 -15.59 40.94 -8.75
C VAL A 19 -14.24 40.28 -9.07
N ALA A 20 -13.22 41.10 -9.28
CA ALA A 20 -11.84 40.64 -9.40
C ALA A 20 -11.34 40.20 -8.01
N TRP A 21 -10.97 38.92 -7.89
CA TRP A 21 -10.32 38.38 -6.70
C TRP A 21 -8.86 38.83 -6.71
N GLY A 22 -8.57 39.93 -6.03
CA GLY A 22 -7.20 40.34 -5.73
C GLY A 22 -6.55 39.28 -4.84
N GLN A 23 -5.47 38.67 -5.32
CA GLN A 23 -4.56 37.88 -4.50
C GLN A 23 -3.90 38.80 -3.47
N THR A 24 -4.49 38.91 -2.29
CA THR A 24 -3.74 39.32 -1.10
C THR A 24 -2.84 38.14 -0.74
N THR A 25 -1.55 38.26 -1.03
CA THR A 25 -0.51 37.43 -0.43
C THR A 25 -0.53 37.67 1.07
N ALA A 26 -1.34 36.88 1.78
CA ALA A 26 -1.27 36.78 3.23
C ALA A 26 0.10 36.23 3.58
N THR A 27 0.94 37.06 4.19
CA THR A 27 2.16 36.60 4.85
C THR A 27 1.76 35.53 5.89
N PRO A 28 2.36 34.33 5.89
CA PRO A 28 2.04 33.34 6.92
C PRO A 28 2.28 33.94 8.30
N PRO A 29 1.43 33.65 9.31
CA PRO A 29 1.69 34.09 10.67
C PRO A 29 3.08 33.59 11.09
N THR A 30 3.84 34.45 11.77
CA THR A 30 5.20 34.19 12.28
C THR A 30 5.30 32.77 12.85
N GLN A 31 5.97 31.86 12.13
CA GLN A 31 6.24 30.50 12.60
C GLN A 31 6.95 30.61 13.95
N GLY A 32 6.39 29.94 14.98
CA GLY A 32 7.06 29.84 16.28
C GLY A 32 8.46 29.21 16.13
N ALA A 33 9.30 29.35 17.15
CA ALA A 33 10.63 28.72 17.15
C ALA A 33 10.53 27.23 16.76
N PRO A 34 11.51 26.69 16.00
CA PRO A 34 11.51 25.30 15.58
C PRO A 34 11.35 24.34 16.76
N VAL A 35 10.65 23.22 16.52
CA VAL A 35 10.63 22.09 17.46
C VAL A 35 11.95 21.36 17.32
N GLU A 36 12.65 21.15 18.44
CA GLU A 36 13.97 20.51 18.44
C GLU A 36 13.87 19.12 19.04
N TYR A 37 14.11 18.09 18.23
CA TYR A 37 14.26 16.70 18.65
C TYR A 37 15.73 16.32 18.75
N ASP A 38 16.04 15.50 19.76
CA ASP A 38 17.36 14.90 19.96
C ASP A 38 17.14 13.42 20.32
N ILE A 39 17.77 12.51 19.57
CA ILE A 39 17.62 11.06 19.76
C ILE A 39 18.98 10.37 19.78
N ALA A 40 19.18 9.53 20.79
CA ALA A 40 20.40 8.74 20.99
C ALA A 40 20.05 7.27 21.33
N PHE A 41 21.02 6.38 21.15
CA PHE A 41 20.87 4.94 21.35
C PHE A 41 21.89 4.46 22.39
N PRO A 42 21.68 4.73 23.70
CA PRO A 42 22.63 4.36 24.73
C PRO A 42 22.64 2.85 25.05
N HIS A 43 21.53 2.16 24.76
CA HIS A 43 21.34 0.73 25.06
C HIS A 43 20.72 -0.01 23.86
N PRO A 44 21.35 0.00 22.68
CA PRO A 44 20.82 -0.68 21.50
C PRO A 44 20.67 -2.19 21.71
N GLU A 45 21.51 -2.81 22.53
CA GLU A 45 21.39 -4.22 22.95
C GLU A 45 20.12 -4.55 23.75
N HIS A 46 19.43 -3.52 24.24
CA HIS A 46 18.15 -3.62 24.94
C HIS A 46 17.01 -2.98 24.16
N HIS A 47 17.25 -2.65 22.88
CA HIS A 47 16.26 -2.09 21.99
C HIS A 47 15.75 -0.71 22.42
N GLU A 48 16.58 0.06 23.12
CA GLU A 48 16.18 1.34 23.71
C GLU A 48 16.82 2.56 23.02
N ALA A 49 15.98 3.54 22.71
CA ALA A 49 16.40 4.90 22.37
C ALA A 49 16.01 5.88 23.49
N GLN A 50 16.84 6.90 23.68
CA GLN A 50 16.51 8.06 24.49
C GLN A 50 16.13 9.22 23.56
N VAL A 51 14.90 9.70 23.68
CA VAL A 51 14.39 10.83 22.89
C VAL A 51 14.13 12.03 23.80
N SER A 52 14.46 13.22 23.29
CA SER A 52 14.13 14.51 23.88
C SER A 52 13.47 15.39 22.84
N VAL A 53 12.42 16.12 23.20
CA VAL A 53 11.78 17.12 22.34
C VAL A 53 11.61 18.42 23.09
N THR A 54 12.00 19.54 22.48
CA THR A 54 11.89 20.88 23.07
C THR A 54 11.01 21.80 22.23
N TYR A 55 10.04 22.41 22.89
CA TYR A 55 9.18 23.46 22.36
C TYR A 55 9.46 24.77 23.08
N ARG A 56 9.67 25.86 22.34
CA ARG A 56 9.90 27.22 22.88
C ARG A 56 8.83 28.19 22.39
N GLY A 57 8.48 29.17 23.22
CA GLY A 57 7.42 30.12 22.91
C GLY A 57 6.06 29.42 22.74
N LEU A 58 5.77 28.45 23.60
CA LEU A 58 4.43 27.86 23.71
C LEU A 58 3.46 28.90 24.30
N PRO A 59 2.20 28.95 23.83
CA PRO A 59 1.15 29.75 24.46
C PRO A 59 0.98 29.41 25.93
N ALA A 60 0.49 30.37 26.74
CA ALA A 60 0.16 30.10 28.14
C ALA A 60 -1.00 29.09 28.23
N GLY A 61 -0.88 28.12 29.13
CA GLY A 61 -1.89 27.10 29.38
C GLY A 61 -1.29 25.70 29.44
N PRO A 62 -2.13 24.66 29.57
CA PRO A 62 -1.67 23.29 29.51
C PRO A 62 -1.23 22.92 28.09
N VAL A 63 -0.17 22.11 27.97
CA VAL A 63 0.26 21.50 26.72
C VAL A 63 0.16 19.98 26.81
N ARG A 64 -0.34 19.35 25.74
CA ARG A 64 -0.43 17.89 25.62
C ARG A 64 0.56 17.39 24.59
N PHE A 65 1.38 16.43 24.99
CA PHE A 65 2.24 15.63 24.13
C PHE A 65 1.56 14.30 23.84
N GLN A 66 1.60 13.84 22.59
CA GLN A 66 0.89 12.66 22.15
C GLN A 66 1.77 11.79 21.26
N MET A 67 1.58 10.47 21.36
CA MET A 67 2.13 9.49 20.42
C MET A 67 1.07 9.13 19.37
N ALA A 68 1.52 8.78 18.17
CA ALA A 68 0.60 8.48 17.09
C ALA A 68 -0.12 7.16 17.35
N ARG A 69 -1.22 6.97 16.65
CA ARG A 69 -1.97 5.72 16.56
C ARG A 69 -2.16 5.26 15.12
N SER A 70 -1.61 5.98 14.16
CA SER A 70 -1.58 5.59 12.76
C SER A 70 -0.31 6.13 12.11
N SER A 71 0.09 5.52 11.00
CA SER A 71 1.22 5.93 10.18
C SER A 71 0.69 6.21 8.76
N PRO A 72 1.25 7.20 8.04
CA PRO A 72 1.07 7.29 6.59
C PRO A 72 1.34 5.93 5.93
N GLY A 73 0.56 5.61 4.89
CA GLY A 73 0.57 4.34 4.14
C GLY A 73 0.09 3.08 4.89
N ARG A 74 -0.20 3.18 6.20
CA ARG A 74 -0.83 2.08 6.96
C ARG A 74 -2.20 2.48 7.52
N TYR A 75 -3.26 1.95 6.91
CA TYR A 75 -4.65 2.34 7.16
C TYR A 75 -5.31 1.67 8.38
N ALA A 76 -4.59 1.56 9.49
CA ALA A 76 -5.06 0.90 10.71
C ALA A 76 -4.64 1.64 11.99
N LEU A 77 -5.23 1.24 13.12
CA LEU A 77 -4.82 1.75 14.43
C LEU A 77 -3.70 0.89 15.03
N HIS A 78 -2.75 1.59 15.64
CA HIS A 78 -1.60 1.02 16.32
C HIS A 78 -1.47 1.59 17.73
N GLU A 79 -0.89 0.79 18.63
CA GLU A 79 -0.70 1.15 20.04
C GLU A 79 0.75 1.55 20.30
N PHE A 80 1.33 2.45 19.48
CA PHE A 80 2.75 2.83 19.55
C PHE A 80 3.15 3.36 20.94
N ALA A 81 2.25 4.07 21.62
CA ALA A 81 2.44 4.60 22.97
C ALA A 81 2.81 3.53 24.03
N LYS A 82 2.50 2.25 23.79
CA LYS A 82 2.83 1.15 24.71
C LYS A 82 4.35 1.01 24.93
N ASN A 83 5.15 1.46 23.98
CA ASN A 83 6.61 1.37 23.99
C ASN A 83 7.30 2.63 24.54
N VAL A 84 6.54 3.60 25.06
CA VAL A 84 7.06 4.86 25.62
C VAL A 84 7.00 4.83 27.13
N TYR A 85 8.14 5.01 27.79
CA TYR A 85 8.26 4.99 29.26
C TYR A 85 9.32 5.97 29.78
N SER A 86 9.44 6.07 31.11
CA SER A 86 10.36 7.00 31.77
C SER A 86 10.17 8.47 31.33
N VAL A 87 8.92 8.86 31.07
CA VAL A 87 8.58 10.21 30.59
C VAL A 87 8.76 11.24 31.70
N SER A 88 9.51 12.31 31.38
CA SER A 88 9.78 13.44 32.26
C SER A 88 9.72 14.75 31.47
N ALA A 89 9.54 15.88 32.16
CA ALA A 89 9.52 17.20 31.53
C ALA A 89 10.27 18.24 32.37
N THR A 90 10.87 19.22 31.71
CA THR A 90 11.52 20.39 32.34
C THR A 90 11.16 21.70 31.64
N ASP A 91 11.28 22.82 32.35
CA ASP A 91 11.12 24.16 31.79
C ASP A 91 12.39 24.70 31.10
N GLY A 92 12.37 25.94 30.62
CA GLY A 92 13.51 26.57 29.94
C GLY A 92 14.75 26.79 30.81
N THR A 93 14.63 26.64 32.13
CA THR A 93 15.74 26.71 33.10
C THR A 93 16.20 25.34 33.58
N GLY A 94 15.60 24.26 33.07
CA GLY A 94 15.89 22.88 33.48
C GLY A 94 15.20 22.44 34.78
N ARG A 95 14.24 23.21 35.29
CA ARG A 95 13.48 22.80 36.49
C ARG A 95 12.44 21.74 36.11
N PRO A 96 12.26 20.68 36.92
CA PRO A 96 11.26 19.66 36.65
C PRO A 96 9.84 20.22 36.59
N LEU A 97 9.07 19.74 35.62
CA LEU A 97 7.65 20.01 35.45
C LEU A 97 6.83 18.77 35.79
N ALA A 98 5.66 18.97 36.39
CA ALA A 98 4.73 17.89 36.67
C ALA A 98 4.13 17.35 35.37
N VAL A 99 4.28 16.04 35.14
CA VAL A 99 3.70 15.33 33.99
C VAL A 99 2.47 14.56 34.45
N THR A 100 1.36 14.75 33.77
CA THR A 100 0.10 14.03 34.02
C THR A 100 -0.22 13.11 32.85
N ARG A 101 -0.86 11.97 33.09
CA ARG A 101 -1.33 11.07 32.02
C ARG A 101 -2.83 10.84 32.19
N SER A 102 -3.64 11.35 31.28
CA SER A 102 -5.11 11.24 31.32
C SER A 102 -5.67 10.07 30.50
N ASP A 103 -4.85 9.49 29.63
CA ASP A 103 -5.20 8.37 28.76
C ASP A 103 -3.92 7.61 28.32
N PRO A 104 -4.06 6.47 27.63
CA PRO A 104 -2.91 5.67 27.23
C PRO A 104 -1.97 6.30 26.19
N TYR A 105 -2.36 7.39 25.52
CA TYR A 105 -1.67 7.86 24.31
C TYR A 105 -0.91 9.17 24.47
N GLY A 106 -1.07 9.86 25.60
CA GLY A 106 -0.47 11.19 25.77
C GLY A 106 -0.18 11.59 27.21
N TRP A 107 0.60 12.66 27.32
CA TRP A 107 1.12 13.24 28.55
C TRP A 107 0.85 14.75 28.56
N GLY A 108 0.41 15.28 29.69
CA GLY A 108 0.10 16.70 29.88
C GLY A 108 1.12 17.40 30.77
N VAL A 109 1.37 18.67 30.50
CA VAL A 109 2.13 19.60 31.34
C VAL A 109 1.27 20.83 31.57
N GLU A 110 0.80 21.03 32.80
CA GLU A 110 -0.20 22.05 33.16
C GLU A 110 0.37 23.47 33.25
N ARG A 111 1.64 23.61 33.64
CA ARG A 111 2.29 24.90 33.87
C ARG A 111 3.70 24.88 33.31
N HIS A 112 4.05 25.90 32.54
CA HIS A 112 5.39 26.10 31.96
C HIS A 112 5.65 27.59 31.74
N ASP A 113 6.90 27.96 31.50
CA ASP A 113 7.37 29.34 31.28
C ASP A 113 7.35 29.76 29.80
N GLY A 114 6.60 29.03 28.98
CA GLY A 114 6.67 29.09 27.51
C GLY A 114 7.69 28.12 26.89
N THR A 115 8.52 27.43 27.68
CA THR A 115 9.41 26.37 27.20
C THR A 115 9.12 25.06 27.91
N VAL A 116 9.08 23.96 27.14
CA VAL A 116 8.96 22.60 27.68
C VAL A 116 9.89 21.68 26.91
N THR A 117 10.75 20.97 27.64
CA THR A 117 11.50 19.82 27.13
C THR A 117 10.91 18.56 27.72
N VAL A 118 10.44 17.64 26.87
CA VAL A 118 10.00 16.30 27.26
C VAL A 118 11.09 15.30 26.91
N ARG A 119 11.44 14.42 27.85
CA ARG A 119 12.40 13.32 27.64
C ARG A 119 11.74 11.99 27.99
N TYR A 120 11.98 10.97 27.17
CA TYR A 120 11.42 9.63 27.35
C TYR A 120 12.32 8.54 26.75
N THR A 121 12.15 7.32 27.23
CA THR A 121 12.73 6.11 26.63
C THR A 121 11.72 5.50 25.67
N LEU A 122 12.20 5.08 24.51
CA LEU A 122 11.45 4.35 23.49
C LEU A 122 12.03 2.94 23.38
N PHE A 123 11.18 1.92 23.50
CA PHE A 123 11.53 0.53 23.16
C PHE A 123 11.10 0.20 21.73
N GLY A 124 11.98 -0.40 20.92
CA GLY A 124 11.67 -0.78 19.55
C GLY A 124 12.34 -2.08 19.14
N ASP A 125 11.57 -3.16 18.99
CA ASP A 125 12.08 -4.49 18.60
C ASP A 125 11.22 -5.12 17.48
N ARG A 126 10.76 -4.28 16.55
CA ARG A 126 10.05 -4.74 15.34
C ARG A 126 10.29 -3.79 14.19
N GLY A 127 11.10 -4.21 13.24
CA GLY A 127 11.42 -3.42 12.06
C GLY A 127 10.50 -3.86 10.93
N ASP A 128 9.80 -2.92 10.33
CA ASP A 128 8.99 -3.05 9.12
C ASP A 128 8.60 -1.62 8.68
N GLY A 129 7.73 -1.49 7.69
CA GLY A 129 7.29 -0.18 7.21
C GLY A 129 6.51 0.65 8.23
N THR A 130 6.16 0.11 9.41
CA THR A 130 5.22 0.71 10.36
C THR A 130 5.80 0.95 11.75
N TYR A 131 6.68 0.06 12.24
CA TYR A 131 7.20 0.08 13.61
C TYR A 131 8.66 0.53 13.68
N ALA A 132 9.22 0.51 14.89
CA ALA A 132 10.63 0.81 15.13
C ALA A 132 11.38 -0.43 15.61
N GLN A 133 12.63 -0.58 15.15
CA GLN A 133 13.59 -1.57 15.62
C GLN A 133 14.90 -0.91 15.96
N ILE A 134 15.46 -1.27 17.09
CA ILE A 134 16.73 -0.78 17.59
C ILE A 134 17.47 -2.01 18.04
N ASP A 135 18.65 -2.24 17.49
CA ASP A 135 19.55 -3.31 17.92
C ASP A 135 21.01 -2.86 17.70
N PRO A 136 22.03 -3.65 18.08
CA PRO A 136 23.43 -3.25 17.86
C PRO A 136 23.85 -3.06 16.38
N THR A 137 23.06 -3.53 15.42
CA THR A 137 23.30 -3.41 13.98
C THR A 137 22.69 -2.14 13.38
N HIS A 138 21.54 -1.70 13.88
CA HIS A 138 20.84 -0.54 13.36
C HIS A 138 19.82 0.10 14.30
N ALA A 139 19.32 1.28 13.91
CA ALA A 139 18.04 1.82 14.35
C ALA A 139 17.16 2.14 13.13
N HIS A 140 16.09 1.37 12.97
CA HIS A 140 15.03 1.51 11.99
C HIS A 140 13.89 2.27 12.63
N LEU A 141 13.58 3.47 12.15
CA LEU A 141 12.64 4.36 12.80
C LEU A 141 11.55 4.79 11.82
N ASN A 142 10.34 4.26 12.01
CA ASN A 142 9.13 4.91 11.53
C ASN A 142 8.78 6.07 12.50
N THR A 143 8.63 7.29 11.98
CA THR A 143 8.47 8.51 12.80
C THR A 143 7.22 8.50 13.70
N PRO A 144 6.02 8.13 13.20
CA PRO A 144 4.83 7.90 14.03
C PRO A 144 5.05 6.97 15.23
N ALA A 145 5.89 5.94 15.08
CA ALA A 145 6.22 5.01 16.16
C ALA A 145 7.33 5.52 17.10
N THR A 146 7.96 6.66 16.79
CA THR A 146 9.20 7.13 17.44
C THR A 146 9.02 8.44 18.21
N PHE A 147 8.31 9.42 17.65
CA PHE A 147 8.34 10.80 18.14
C PHE A 147 7.01 11.28 18.73
N LEU A 148 7.03 11.72 19.99
CA LEU A 148 5.93 12.48 20.59
C LEU A 148 5.84 13.88 19.98
N TRP A 149 4.64 14.40 19.76
CA TRP A 149 4.43 15.80 19.35
C TRP A 149 3.49 16.55 20.31
N ALA A 150 3.63 17.87 20.38
CA ALA A 150 2.71 18.73 21.12
C ALA A 150 1.49 19.07 20.25
N VAL A 151 0.30 18.72 20.73
CA VAL A 151 -0.96 18.93 20.00
C VAL A 151 -1.19 20.41 19.71
N GLY A 152 -1.49 20.74 18.45
CA GLY A 152 -1.77 22.11 18.01
C GLY A 152 -0.52 22.93 17.69
N GLN A 153 0.66 22.31 17.68
CA GLN A 153 1.93 22.93 17.24
C GLN A 153 2.39 22.40 15.86
N ASP A 154 1.48 21.78 15.12
CA ASP A 154 1.73 20.94 13.95
C ASP A 154 2.39 21.70 12.77
N GLN A 155 2.22 23.02 12.71
CA GLN A 155 2.74 23.89 11.63
C GLN A 155 4.15 24.44 11.90
N ARG A 156 4.75 24.11 13.04
CA ARG A 156 6.11 24.57 13.35
C ARG A 156 7.14 23.79 12.53
N PRO A 157 8.21 24.45 12.05
CA PRO A 157 9.34 23.73 11.49
C PRO A 157 9.98 22.84 12.55
N ILE A 158 10.52 21.71 12.13
CA ILE A 158 11.13 20.70 12.99
C ILE A 158 12.61 20.58 12.65
N GLN A 159 13.45 20.48 13.67
CA GLN A 159 14.84 20.09 13.58
C GLN A 159 15.05 18.83 14.41
N VAL A 160 15.73 17.83 13.86
CA VAL A 160 16.08 16.60 14.56
C VAL A 160 17.57 16.36 14.49
N ARG A 161 18.19 16.09 15.65
CA ARG A 161 19.57 15.64 15.77
C ARG A 161 19.57 14.17 16.11
N PHE A 162 20.27 13.38 15.31
CA PHE A 162 20.53 11.97 15.59
C PHE A 162 21.93 11.80 16.16
N HIS A 163 22.06 10.95 17.19
CA HIS A 163 23.35 10.52 17.73
C HIS A 163 23.57 9.04 17.35
N PRO A 164 24.03 8.76 16.12
CA PRO A 164 24.26 7.39 15.66
C PRO A 164 25.31 6.68 16.51
N ALA A 165 25.15 5.37 16.70
CA ALA A 165 26.21 4.53 17.25
C ALA A 165 27.43 4.52 16.31
N THR A 166 28.60 4.14 16.84
CA THR A 166 29.85 4.12 16.06
C THR A 166 29.71 3.27 14.79
N GLY A 167 29.98 3.87 13.63
CA GLY A 167 29.93 3.21 12.33
C GLY A 167 28.58 3.32 11.61
N TRP A 168 27.52 3.79 12.28
CA TRP A 168 26.24 4.03 11.64
C TRP A 168 26.24 5.31 10.81
N LYS A 169 25.54 5.25 9.68
CA LYS A 169 25.23 6.34 8.76
C LYS A 169 23.72 6.54 8.75
N ILE A 170 23.26 7.74 8.40
CA ILE A 170 21.84 8.09 8.41
C ILE A 170 21.32 8.14 6.97
N ALA A 171 20.23 7.42 6.69
CA ALA A 171 19.47 7.52 5.46
C ALA A 171 18.02 7.93 5.77
N THR A 172 17.55 8.99 5.12
CA THR A 172 16.18 9.53 5.28
C THR A 172 15.83 10.48 4.13
N GLN A 173 14.55 10.81 4.00
CA GLN A 173 14.05 11.90 3.14
C GLN A 173 14.05 13.29 3.81
N LEU A 174 14.34 13.39 5.10
CA LEU A 174 14.43 14.68 5.78
C LEU A 174 15.46 15.59 5.13
N ALA A 175 15.24 16.91 5.22
CA ALA A 175 16.13 17.88 4.59
C ALA A 175 17.47 17.92 5.35
N PRO A 176 18.61 17.67 4.68
CA PRO A 176 19.90 17.70 5.35
C PRO A 176 20.31 19.13 5.72
N THR A 177 21.16 19.26 6.73
CA THR A 177 21.83 20.53 7.06
C THR A 177 23.34 20.42 6.79
N THR A 178 24.10 21.49 7.11
CA THR A 178 25.57 21.44 7.06
C THR A 178 26.17 20.50 8.11
N ASP A 179 25.41 20.18 9.17
CA ASP A 179 25.76 19.16 10.14
C ASP A 179 25.17 17.82 9.66
N PRO A 180 25.99 16.79 9.39
CA PRO A 180 25.53 15.52 8.81
C PRO A 180 24.59 14.73 9.72
N ASN A 181 24.53 15.08 11.01
CA ASN A 181 23.68 14.44 12.00
C ASN A 181 22.40 15.23 12.29
N VAL A 182 22.18 16.34 11.60
CA VAL A 182 21.03 17.22 11.82
C VAL A 182 20.23 17.37 10.54
N PHE A 183 18.93 17.14 10.67
CA PHE A 183 17.96 17.22 9.58
C PHE A 183 16.79 18.10 9.98
N THR A 184 16.03 18.56 8.98
CA THR A 184 14.86 19.41 9.20
C THR A 184 13.64 18.92 8.42
N ALA A 185 12.46 19.27 8.92
CA ALA A 185 11.17 19.12 8.26
C ALA A 185 10.38 20.43 8.35
N ARG A 186 9.58 20.72 7.32
CA ARG A 186 8.81 21.97 7.23
C ARG A 186 7.66 22.06 8.25
N ASP A 187 7.10 20.92 8.63
CA ASP A 187 5.95 20.77 9.52
C ASP A 187 5.85 19.32 10.02
N LEU A 188 4.87 19.05 10.88
CA LEU A 188 4.61 17.73 11.46
C LEU A 188 4.21 16.69 10.40
N GLN A 189 3.47 17.07 9.37
CA GLN A 189 3.03 16.12 8.32
C GLN A 189 4.24 15.59 7.56
N TYR A 190 5.14 16.48 7.12
CA TYR A 190 6.38 16.06 6.46
C TYR A 190 7.28 15.22 7.39
N PHE A 191 7.38 15.60 8.67
CA PHE A 191 8.18 14.84 9.64
C PHE A 191 7.65 13.42 9.85
N MET A 192 6.34 13.28 10.08
CA MET A 192 5.67 11.99 10.28
C MET A 192 5.71 11.08 9.04
N ASP A 193 5.82 11.65 7.85
CA ASP A 193 6.05 10.90 6.60
C ASP A 193 7.54 10.59 6.33
N SER A 194 8.45 10.89 7.26
CA SER A 194 9.89 10.74 6.99
C SER A 194 10.53 9.66 7.86
N PRO A 195 10.58 8.39 7.40
CA PRO A 195 11.30 7.34 8.10
C PRO A 195 12.82 7.58 8.09
N VAL A 196 13.52 6.89 8.99
CA VAL A 196 14.97 7.01 9.17
C VAL A 196 15.58 5.65 9.39
N GLU A 197 16.65 5.37 8.65
CA GLU A 197 17.48 4.19 8.82
C GLU A 197 18.88 4.63 9.29
N LEU A 198 19.29 4.17 10.48
CA LEU A 198 20.64 4.39 11.02
C LEU A 198 21.37 3.06 11.12
N SER A 199 22.35 2.83 10.25
CA SER A 199 23.07 1.55 10.19
C SER A 199 24.38 1.67 9.44
N ALA A 200 25.15 0.59 9.34
CA ALA A 200 26.32 0.54 8.47
C ALA A 200 25.98 0.45 6.97
N HIS A 201 24.71 0.65 6.57
CA HIS A 201 24.17 0.42 5.22
C HIS A 201 25.09 0.83 4.06
N ASP A 202 25.13 0.04 3.00
CA ASP A 202 25.76 0.46 1.75
C ASP A 202 24.86 1.42 0.98
N MET A 203 25.47 2.29 0.17
CA MET A 203 24.74 3.25 -0.66
C MET A 203 25.11 3.07 -2.13
N ARG A 204 24.09 3.02 -2.99
CA ARG A 204 24.23 3.27 -4.43
C ARG A 204 23.36 4.45 -4.84
N SER A 205 23.77 5.16 -5.87
CA SER A 205 22.97 6.25 -6.40
C SER A 205 23.14 6.42 -7.90
N TRP A 206 22.10 6.94 -8.54
CA TRP A 206 22.11 7.31 -9.94
C TRP A 206 21.24 8.54 -10.15
N THR A 207 21.43 9.22 -11.28
CA THR A 207 20.68 10.42 -11.63
C THR A 207 19.55 10.09 -12.60
N VAL A 208 18.38 10.67 -12.36
CA VAL A 208 17.28 10.74 -13.33
C VAL A 208 17.05 12.18 -13.75
N ALA A 209 16.60 12.38 -14.98
CA ALA A 209 16.50 13.69 -15.62
C ALA A 209 15.08 13.99 -16.07
N ASP A 210 14.67 15.24 -15.91
CA ASP A 210 13.48 15.82 -16.54
C ASP A 210 13.86 17.17 -17.17
N GLY A 211 14.07 17.20 -18.48
CA GLY A 211 14.64 18.35 -19.17
C GLY A 211 15.99 18.77 -18.57
N ALA A 212 16.04 19.95 -17.96
CA ALA A 212 17.24 20.48 -17.26
C ALA A 212 17.32 20.05 -15.78
N LYS A 213 16.21 19.61 -15.17
CA LYS A 213 16.20 19.16 -13.78
C LYS A 213 16.90 17.82 -13.66
N ARG A 214 17.60 17.62 -12.55
CA ARG A 214 18.31 16.40 -12.20
C ARG A 214 17.89 16.02 -10.79
N TYR A 215 17.52 14.75 -10.63
CA TYR A 215 17.19 14.17 -9.34
C TYR A 215 18.13 13.00 -9.06
N THR A 216 18.52 12.84 -7.80
CA THR A 216 19.32 11.71 -7.35
C THR A 216 18.40 10.64 -6.78
N ILE A 217 18.50 9.43 -7.29
CA ILE A 217 17.89 8.26 -6.65
C ILE A 217 18.97 7.60 -5.80
N ARG A 218 18.66 7.35 -4.52
CA ARG A 218 19.52 6.72 -3.53
C ARG A 218 18.94 5.36 -3.16
N LEU A 219 19.80 4.36 -3.06
CA LEU A 219 19.48 3.02 -2.59
C LEU A 219 20.40 2.73 -1.39
N ALA A 220 19.87 2.97 -0.19
CA ALA A 220 20.52 2.68 1.08
C ALA A 220 20.11 1.27 1.51
N VAL A 221 21.08 0.35 1.63
CA VAL A 221 20.79 -1.06 1.90
C VAL A 221 21.54 -1.52 3.14
N HIS A 222 20.80 -1.82 4.20
CA HIS A 222 21.29 -2.55 5.36
C HIS A 222 21.18 -4.05 5.07
N HIS A 223 22.32 -4.74 4.96
CA HIS A 223 22.38 -6.15 4.55
C HIS A 223 23.71 -6.79 4.95
N GLU A 224 23.73 -8.12 5.06
CA GLU A 224 24.95 -8.95 5.25
C GLU A 224 25.46 -9.56 3.93
N GLY A 225 24.90 -9.15 2.79
CA GLY A 225 25.25 -9.65 1.46
C GLY A 225 26.53 -9.04 0.89
N THR A 226 26.82 -9.36 -0.38
CA THR A 226 28.02 -8.84 -1.04
C THR A 226 27.76 -7.51 -1.75
N SER A 227 28.81 -6.69 -1.90
CA SER A 227 28.76 -5.47 -2.71
C SER A 227 28.35 -5.76 -4.17
N ALA A 228 28.69 -6.93 -4.71
CA ALA A 228 28.32 -7.35 -6.06
C ALA A 228 26.83 -7.67 -6.20
N ASP A 229 26.22 -8.27 -5.18
CA ASP A 229 24.76 -8.46 -5.14
C ASP A 229 24.05 -7.10 -5.11
N LEU A 230 24.56 -6.16 -4.31
CA LEU A 230 24.03 -4.80 -4.28
C LEU A 230 24.17 -4.08 -5.63
N ASP A 231 25.32 -4.19 -6.30
CA ASP A 231 25.52 -3.61 -7.63
C ASP A 231 24.52 -4.16 -8.64
N ARG A 232 24.28 -5.48 -8.61
CA ARG A 232 23.27 -6.13 -9.45
C ARG A 232 21.88 -5.60 -9.14
N PHE A 233 21.51 -5.53 -7.86
CA PHE A 233 20.19 -5.05 -7.45
C PHE A 233 19.97 -3.57 -7.84
N ALA A 234 20.99 -2.71 -7.67
CA ALA A 234 20.93 -1.32 -8.09
C ALA A 234 20.71 -1.18 -9.62
N ALA A 235 21.36 -2.03 -10.43
CA ALA A 235 21.16 -2.03 -11.87
C ALA A 235 19.73 -2.45 -12.26
N MET A 236 19.14 -3.41 -11.54
CA MET A 236 17.73 -3.80 -11.71
C MET A 236 16.79 -2.64 -11.33
N ALA A 237 17.01 -2.03 -10.16
CA ALA A 237 16.22 -0.92 -9.65
C ALA A 237 16.25 0.28 -10.61
N GLN A 238 17.41 0.62 -11.17
CA GLN A 238 17.55 1.71 -12.15
C GLN A 238 16.65 1.51 -13.38
N LYS A 239 16.54 0.27 -13.90
CA LYS A 239 15.68 -0.03 -15.05
C LYS A 239 14.19 0.06 -14.68
N VAL A 240 13.80 -0.45 -13.52
CA VAL A 240 12.41 -0.39 -13.03
C VAL A 240 11.98 1.06 -12.82
N VAL A 241 12.80 1.85 -12.10
CA VAL A 241 12.59 3.29 -11.90
C VAL A 241 12.40 4.03 -13.24
N ALA A 242 13.21 3.70 -14.24
CA ALA A 242 13.07 4.31 -15.57
C ALA A 242 11.74 3.95 -16.25
N GLN A 243 11.25 2.70 -16.10
CA GLN A 243 9.95 2.30 -16.64
C GLN A 243 8.79 3.05 -15.98
N GLU A 244 8.82 3.22 -14.67
CA GLU A 244 7.75 3.89 -13.93
C GLU A 244 7.74 5.40 -14.21
N ILE A 245 8.92 6.03 -14.30
CA ILE A 245 9.05 7.40 -14.83
C ILE A 245 8.42 7.50 -16.22
N ALA A 246 8.66 6.52 -17.10
CA ALA A 246 8.08 6.52 -18.45
C ALA A 246 6.56 6.33 -18.47
N VAL A 247 5.96 5.68 -17.46
CA VAL A 247 4.49 5.60 -17.31
C VAL A 247 3.90 7.01 -17.16
N PHE A 248 4.50 7.85 -16.31
CA PHE A 248 4.01 9.21 -16.03
C PHE A 248 4.58 10.30 -16.96
N GLY A 249 5.68 9.99 -17.65
CA GLY A 249 6.39 10.88 -18.58
C GLY A 249 7.53 11.68 -17.93
N ALA A 250 7.54 11.84 -16.61
CA ALA A 250 8.58 12.52 -15.85
C ALA A 250 8.57 12.05 -14.37
N PRO A 251 9.72 12.07 -13.66
CA PRO A 251 9.76 11.92 -12.20
C PRO A 251 8.88 12.99 -11.53
N PRO A 252 8.26 12.68 -10.36
CA PRO A 252 7.58 13.70 -9.60
C PRO A 252 8.63 14.68 -9.01
N PRO A 253 8.23 15.89 -8.60
CA PRO A 253 9.15 16.80 -7.96
C PRO A 253 9.54 16.26 -6.58
N PHE A 254 10.75 15.70 -6.46
CA PHE A 254 11.32 15.34 -5.17
C PHE A 254 11.80 16.60 -4.45
N ASP A 255 11.28 16.86 -3.24
CA ASP A 255 11.36 18.18 -2.57
C ASP A 255 12.80 18.70 -2.40
N TYR A 256 13.77 17.80 -2.20
CA TYR A 256 15.19 18.13 -2.05
C TYR A 256 16.06 17.51 -3.16
N GLY A 257 15.49 17.34 -4.35
CA GLY A 257 16.20 16.79 -5.50
C GLY A 257 16.54 15.30 -5.36
N THR A 258 15.97 14.60 -4.37
CA THR A 258 16.42 13.26 -4.00
C THR A 258 15.25 12.34 -3.61
N TYR A 259 15.30 11.08 -4.06
CA TYR A 259 14.46 9.98 -3.57
C TYR A 259 15.33 8.91 -2.91
N THR A 260 14.88 8.28 -1.82
CA THR A 260 15.66 7.26 -1.09
C THR A 260 14.90 5.96 -0.88
N PHE A 261 15.42 4.86 -1.38
CA PHE A 261 15.02 3.53 -0.90
C PHE A 261 15.79 3.24 0.40
N LEU A 262 15.06 3.07 1.51
CA LEU A 262 15.55 2.58 2.79
C LEU A 262 15.30 1.07 2.83
N ALA A 263 16.28 0.31 2.37
CA ALA A 263 16.18 -1.13 2.28
C ALA A 263 16.86 -1.80 3.47
N ASP A 264 16.15 -2.68 4.16
CA ASP A 264 16.69 -3.47 5.25
C ASP A 264 16.40 -4.97 5.01
N TYR A 265 17.47 -5.70 4.71
CA TYR A 265 17.45 -7.10 4.30
C TYR A 265 18.18 -7.99 5.32
N MET A 266 17.80 -7.86 6.59
CA MET A 266 18.42 -8.51 7.74
C MET A 266 17.53 -9.60 8.37
N PRO A 267 18.08 -10.70 8.91
CA PRO A 267 17.28 -11.81 9.46
C PRO A 267 16.29 -11.44 10.58
N GLN A 268 16.60 -10.39 11.36
CA GLN A 268 15.77 -9.94 12.48
C GLN A 268 14.66 -8.96 12.11
N ILE A 269 14.57 -8.53 10.84
CA ILE A 269 13.51 -7.62 10.38
C ILE A 269 12.26 -8.39 9.92
N SER A 270 11.10 -7.75 10.03
CA SER A 270 9.85 -8.25 9.43
C SER A 270 9.73 -7.80 7.97
N GLY A 271 9.09 -8.63 7.14
CA GLY A 271 8.90 -8.31 5.73
C GLY A 271 7.75 -7.32 5.52
N ASP A 272 8.02 -6.20 4.83
CA ASP A 272 7.04 -5.15 4.55
C ASP A 272 7.52 -4.17 3.45
N GLY A 273 6.60 -3.33 2.98
CA GLY A 273 6.85 -2.17 2.13
C GLY A 273 5.99 -0.99 2.60
N MET A 274 6.55 0.21 2.58
CA MET A 274 5.83 1.43 2.95
C MET A 274 6.31 2.61 2.12
N GLU A 275 5.37 3.24 1.43
CA GLU A 275 5.58 4.41 0.62
C GLU A 275 5.69 5.68 1.45
N HIS A 276 6.55 6.60 0.99
CA HIS A 276 6.66 7.95 1.52
C HIS A 276 6.92 8.94 0.38
N ARG A 277 6.72 10.22 0.65
CA ARG A 277 6.73 11.27 -0.38
C ARG A 277 7.99 11.29 -1.24
N ASN A 278 9.15 11.10 -0.62
CA ASN A 278 10.48 11.14 -1.24
C ASN A 278 11.36 9.95 -0.79
N SER A 279 10.75 8.90 -0.24
CA SER A 279 11.45 7.69 0.15
C SER A 279 10.50 6.50 0.25
N THR A 280 11.03 5.34 0.58
CA THR A 280 10.23 4.18 0.96
C THR A 280 11.06 3.32 1.89
N VAL A 281 10.38 2.62 2.81
CA VAL A 281 10.94 1.48 3.54
C VAL A 281 10.61 0.20 2.77
N ILE A 282 11.63 -0.62 2.51
CA ILE A 282 11.45 -1.98 1.97
C ILE A 282 12.24 -2.97 2.83
N SER A 283 11.54 -3.89 3.48
CA SER A 283 12.16 -4.79 4.45
C SER A 283 11.87 -6.27 4.15
N THR A 284 12.83 -7.15 4.45
CA THR A 284 12.62 -8.61 4.38
C THR A 284 13.67 -9.36 5.20
N PRO A 285 13.32 -10.48 5.86
CA PRO A 285 14.26 -11.30 6.62
C PRO A 285 15.28 -12.08 5.76
N ARG A 286 15.37 -11.78 4.47
CA ARG A 286 16.17 -12.52 3.49
C ARG A 286 17.10 -11.59 2.77
N SER A 287 18.36 -12.01 2.64
CA SER A 287 19.34 -11.35 1.80
C SER A 287 18.88 -11.25 0.33
N LEU A 288 19.53 -10.38 -0.45
CA LEU A 288 19.29 -10.26 -1.89
C LEU A 288 19.48 -11.61 -2.62
N ALA A 289 20.54 -12.35 -2.28
CA ALA A 289 20.87 -13.61 -2.92
C ALA A 289 19.85 -14.72 -2.56
N ASP A 290 19.51 -14.87 -1.28
CA ASP A 290 18.58 -15.91 -0.81
C ASP A 290 17.16 -15.70 -1.34
N ALA A 291 16.75 -14.43 -1.45
CA ALA A 291 15.49 -14.07 -2.06
C ALA A 291 15.53 -14.09 -3.60
N LYS A 292 16.69 -14.38 -4.22
CA LYS A 292 16.88 -14.35 -5.68
C LYS A 292 16.46 -13.00 -6.29
N PHE A 293 16.80 -11.91 -5.62
CA PHE A 293 16.50 -10.53 -6.01
C PHE A 293 14.99 -10.23 -6.15
N GLN A 294 14.11 -11.07 -5.59
CA GLN A 294 12.65 -10.87 -5.66
C GLN A 294 12.17 -9.60 -4.95
N GLN A 295 13.01 -8.99 -4.11
CA GLN A 295 12.79 -7.67 -3.52
C GLN A 295 12.53 -6.59 -4.58
N ILE A 296 12.94 -6.80 -5.84
CA ILE A 296 12.67 -5.88 -6.95
C ILE A 296 11.16 -5.67 -7.16
N GLN A 297 10.33 -6.65 -6.81
CA GLN A 297 8.87 -6.52 -6.90
C GLN A 297 8.33 -5.53 -5.87
N THR A 298 8.79 -5.62 -4.61
CA THR A 298 8.45 -4.64 -3.57
C THR A 298 8.97 -3.27 -3.94
N LEU A 299 10.22 -3.16 -4.40
CA LEU A 299 10.80 -1.90 -4.87
C LEU A 299 9.96 -1.24 -5.97
N ALA A 300 9.47 -2.01 -6.94
CA ALA A 300 8.61 -1.51 -8.01
C ALA A 300 7.25 -1.02 -7.46
N HIS A 301 6.64 -1.79 -6.56
CA HIS A 301 5.39 -1.40 -5.91
C HIS A 301 5.56 -0.06 -5.17
N GLU A 302 6.56 0.03 -4.30
CA GLU A 302 6.76 1.22 -3.48
C GLU A 302 7.23 2.44 -4.26
N PHE A 303 8.05 2.28 -5.32
CA PHE A 303 8.46 3.43 -6.12
C PHE A 303 7.31 4.03 -6.92
N PHE A 304 6.39 3.19 -7.41
CA PHE A 304 5.22 3.67 -8.13
C PHE A 304 4.35 4.57 -7.25
N HIS A 305 4.37 4.34 -5.94
CA HIS A 305 3.66 5.17 -4.99
C HIS A 305 4.14 6.62 -4.92
N ALA A 306 5.38 6.92 -5.37
CA ALA A 306 5.87 8.30 -5.47
C ALA A 306 4.95 9.21 -6.31
N TRP A 307 4.19 8.64 -7.25
CA TRP A 307 3.06 9.30 -7.88
C TRP A 307 1.73 8.88 -7.25
N ASN A 308 1.47 7.57 -7.16
CA ASN A 308 0.16 7.06 -6.74
C ASN A 308 0.06 6.87 -5.24
N VAL A 309 -0.93 7.53 -4.66
CA VAL A 309 -1.17 7.80 -3.24
C VAL A 309 -0.31 8.88 -2.60
N GLU A 310 0.98 9.02 -2.92
CA GLU A 310 1.76 10.13 -2.33
C GLU A 310 1.45 11.50 -2.91
N ARG A 311 0.93 11.54 -4.14
CA ARG A 311 0.52 12.79 -4.81
C ARG A 311 -0.84 12.67 -5.47
N ILE A 312 -1.12 11.55 -6.15
CA ILE A 312 -2.48 11.17 -6.56
C ILE A 312 -3.15 10.56 -5.33
N ARG A 313 -3.62 11.41 -4.40
CA ARG A 313 -4.06 11.02 -3.06
C ARG A 313 -5.57 11.16 -2.87
N PRO A 314 -6.27 10.19 -2.24
CA PRO A 314 -7.65 10.36 -1.80
C PRO A 314 -7.80 11.50 -0.78
N ALA A 315 -8.93 12.19 -0.81
CA ALA A 315 -9.23 13.30 0.11
C ALA A 315 -9.30 12.88 1.59
N GLU A 316 -9.60 11.61 1.88
CA GLU A 316 -9.63 11.11 3.27
C GLU A 316 -8.23 10.89 3.87
N LEU A 317 -7.17 10.94 3.06
CA LEU A 317 -5.78 10.76 3.50
C LEU A 317 -4.98 12.08 3.56
N GLU A 318 -5.62 13.23 3.30
CA GLU A 318 -4.94 14.54 3.23
C GLU A 318 -5.69 15.60 4.06
N PRO A 319 -5.08 16.16 5.13
CA PRO A 319 -3.88 15.67 5.80
C PRO A 319 -4.15 14.36 6.56
N PHE A 320 -3.11 13.62 6.93
CA PHE A 320 -3.28 12.45 7.79
C PHE A 320 -3.69 12.84 9.21
N ASP A 321 -4.69 12.15 9.75
CA ASP A 321 -5.00 12.18 11.18
C ASP A 321 -4.24 11.04 11.89
N PHE A 322 -3.16 11.40 12.58
CA PHE A 322 -2.31 10.45 13.32
C PHE A 322 -2.99 9.82 14.54
N THR A 323 -4.25 10.12 14.82
CA THR A 323 -5.03 9.57 15.93
C THR A 323 -6.13 8.61 15.50
N ARG A 324 -6.35 8.47 14.19
CA ARG A 324 -7.41 7.66 13.57
C ARG A 324 -6.85 6.74 12.49
N ALA A 325 -7.63 5.73 12.09
CA ALA A 325 -7.23 4.77 11.06
C ALA A 325 -7.14 5.34 9.62
N ASN A 326 -7.64 6.56 9.37
CA ASN A 326 -7.67 7.18 8.03
C ASN A 326 -8.33 6.29 6.94
N ALA A 327 -9.57 5.82 7.19
CA ALA A 327 -10.28 4.97 6.25
C ALA A 327 -10.70 5.72 4.97
N THR A 328 -10.46 5.12 3.81
CA THR A 328 -10.86 5.65 2.49
C THR A 328 -11.51 4.56 1.63
N PRO A 329 -12.55 4.89 0.83
CA PRO A 329 -13.13 3.97 -0.14
C PRO A 329 -12.26 3.78 -1.42
N SER A 330 -11.09 4.41 -1.51
CA SER A 330 -10.29 4.48 -2.74
C SER A 330 -8.99 3.67 -2.72
N LEU A 331 -8.76 2.79 -1.73
CA LEU A 331 -7.56 1.93 -1.69
C LEU A 331 -7.48 0.97 -2.88
N TRP A 332 -8.61 0.53 -3.43
CA TRP A 332 -8.60 -0.28 -4.66
C TRP A 332 -7.91 0.44 -5.84
N LEU A 333 -7.92 1.78 -5.89
CA LEU A 333 -7.13 2.52 -6.87
C LEU A 333 -5.72 2.81 -6.35
N ALA A 334 -5.59 3.36 -5.14
CA ALA A 334 -4.31 3.75 -4.57
C ALA A 334 -3.32 2.57 -4.50
N GLU A 335 -3.81 1.40 -4.10
CA GLU A 335 -3.00 0.20 -3.84
C GLU A 335 -3.18 -0.83 -4.94
N GLY A 336 -4.41 -1.02 -5.41
CA GLY A 336 -4.69 -2.01 -6.44
C GLY A 336 -4.13 -1.66 -7.81
N PHE A 337 -4.12 -0.38 -8.21
CA PHE A 337 -3.49 -0.01 -9.48
C PHE A 337 -1.97 -0.09 -9.37
N THR A 338 -1.40 0.26 -8.22
CA THR A 338 0.02 0.05 -7.93
C THR A 338 0.39 -1.43 -7.99
N GLN A 339 -0.45 -2.32 -7.43
CA GLN A 339 -0.30 -3.78 -7.50
C GLN A 339 -0.35 -4.34 -8.94
N TYR A 340 -1.06 -3.66 -9.85
CA TYR A 340 -1.02 -3.97 -11.28
C TYR A 340 0.28 -3.50 -11.93
N TYR A 341 0.73 -2.30 -11.60
CA TYR A 341 1.92 -1.69 -12.18
C TYR A 341 3.23 -2.29 -11.71
N GLY A 342 3.39 -2.65 -10.42
CA GLY A 342 4.62 -3.22 -9.87
C GLY A 342 5.20 -4.36 -10.72
N PRO A 343 4.53 -5.52 -10.84
CA PRO A 343 5.02 -6.63 -11.66
C PRO A 343 5.09 -6.29 -13.16
N LEU A 344 4.21 -5.41 -13.66
CA LEU A 344 4.25 -4.96 -15.05
C LEU A 344 5.50 -4.12 -15.35
N SER A 345 5.94 -3.26 -14.43
CA SER A 345 7.16 -2.46 -14.52
C SER A 345 8.40 -3.34 -14.51
N VAL A 346 8.44 -4.36 -13.65
CA VAL A 346 9.54 -5.34 -13.61
C VAL A 346 9.62 -6.13 -14.93
N LEU A 347 8.48 -6.55 -15.49
CA LEU A 347 8.44 -7.18 -16.82
C LEU A 347 8.93 -6.22 -17.91
N ARG A 348 8.42 -4.99 -17.95
CA ARG A 348 8.80 -3.96 -18.93
C ARG A 348 10.28 -3.59 -18.85
N ALA A 349 10.87 -3.70 -17.65
CA ALA A 349 12.30 -3.49 -17.41
C ALA A 349 13.18 -4.67 -17.87
N GLY A 350 12.58 -5.82 -18.21
CA GLY A 350 13.28 -7.05 -18.58
C GLY A 350 13.81 -7.84 -17.39
N GLU A 351 13.34 -7.53 -16.17
CA GLU A 351 13.77 -8.18 -14.92
C GLU A 351 12.80 -9.28 -14.45
N MET A 352 11.73 -9.53 -15.22
CA MET A 352 10.80 -10.64 -15.05
C MET A 352 10.49 -11.27 -16.41
N THR A 353 10.33 -12.60 -16.45
CA THR A 353 9.95 -13.30 -17.68
C THR A 353 8.44 -13.19 -17.93
N LEU A 354 8.02 -13.32 -19.19
CA LEU A 354 6.60 -13.34 -19.53
C LEU A 354 5.84 -14.46 -18.79
N ASP A 355 6.44 -15.64 -18.67
CA ASP A 355 5.84 -16.79 -17.99
C ASP A 355 5.60 -16.47 -16.50
N ALA A 356 6.59 -15.89 -15.81
CA ALA A 356 6.45 -15.51 -14.41
C ALA A 356 5.36 -14.42 -14.21
N TYR A 357 5.32 -13.43 -15.10
CA TYR A 357 4.28 -12.39 -15.08
C TYR A 357 2.87 -12.97 -15.26
N VAL A 358 2.70 -13.85 -16.26
CA VAL A 358 1.40 -14.47 -16.57
C VAL A 358 0.94 -15.41 -15.44
N GLU A 359 1.88 -16.13 -14.82
CA GLU A 359 1.58 -16.96 -13.64
C GLU A 359 1.11 -16.09 -12.46
N GLN A 360 1.79 -14.98 -12.20
CA GLN A 360 1.39 -14.01 -11.17
C GLN A 360 0.03 -13.39 -11.46
N LEU A 361 -0.23 -12.99 -12.70
CA LEU A 361 -1.52 -12.46 -13.14
C LEU A 361 -2.64 -13.49 -12.95
N SER A 362 -2.36 -14.76 -13.25
CA SER A 362 -3.29 -15.87 -13.02
C SER A 362 -3.61 -16.03 -11.53
N ARG A 363 -2.61 -15.97 -10.64
CA ARG A 363 -2.84 -16.04 -9.19
C ARG A 363 -3.70 -14.87 -8.70
N THR A 364 -3.39 -13.65 -9.14
CA THR A 364 -4.16 -12.44 -8.81
C THR A 364 -5.61 -12.58 -9.27
N LEU A 365 -5.86 -13.03 -10.50
CA LEU A 365 -7.21 -13.23 -11.03
C LEU A 365 -7.98 -14.28 -10.22
N ASN A 366 -7.36 -15.41 -9.89
CA ASN A 366 -8.01 -16.46 -9.11
C ASN A 366 -8.39 -16.03 -7.69
N SER A 367 -7.65 -15.12 -7.08
CA SER A 367 -8.00 -14.58 -5.75
C SER A 367 -9.37 -13.90 -5.74
N LEU A 368 -9.81 -13.38 -6.89
CA LEU A 368 -11.09 -12.70 -7.11
C LEU A 368 -12.17 -13.62 -7.67
N LEU A 369 -11.81 -14.56 -8.55
CA LEU A 369 -12.76 -15.51 -9.13
C LEU A 369 -13.26 -16.53 -8.09
N THR A 370 -12.39 -16.94 -7.17
CA THR A 370 -12.69 -18.04 -6.22
C THR A 370 -13.14 -17.58 -4.85
N THR A 371 -13.16 -16.26 -4.59
CA THR A 371 -13.58 -15.71 -3.29
C THR A 371 -15.09 -15.41 -3.28
N PRO A 372 -15.81 -15.74 -2.19
CA PRO A 372 -17.19 -15.31 -2.01
C PRO A 372 -17.31 -13.84 -1.59
N ALA A 373 -16.21 -13.19 -1.18
CA ALA A 373 -16.20 -11.83 -0.62
C ALA A 373 -16.86 -10.77 -1.49
N ARG A 374 -16.76 -10.90 -2.81
CA ARG A 374 -17.38 -10.00 -3.81
C ARG A 374 -18.91 -9.97 -3.74
N ARG A 375 -19.55 -10.95 -3.08
CA ARG A 375 -21.00 -10.94 -2.82
C ARG A 375 -21.39 -10.05 -1.64
N TYR A 376 -20.42 -9.69 -0.80
CA TYR A 376 -20.64 -8.98 0.47
C TYR A 376 -20.07 -7.56 0.48
N GLY A 377 -19.37 -7.17 -0.58
CA GLY A 377 -18.86 -5.81 -0.74
C GLY A 377 -18.16 -5.62 -2.07
N ASP A 378 -18.25 -4.40 -2.58
CA ASP A 378 -17.54 -3.94 -3.76
C ASP A 378 -16.08 -3.53 -3.40
N PRO A 379 -15.25 -3.07 -4.34
CA PRO A 379 -13.87 -2.64 -4.06
C PRO A 379 -13.78 -1.49 -3.05
N GLN A 380 -14.79 -0.61 -3.01
CA GLN A 380 -14.82 0.51 -2.07
C GLN A 380 -15.09 -0.01 -0.65
N GLU A 381 -16.02 -0.95 -0.50
CA GLU A 381 -16.28 -1.64 0.76
C GLU A 381 -15.04 -2.42 1.24
N MET A 382 -14.33 -3.11 0.34
CA MET A 382 -13.07 -3.78 0.72
C MET A 382 -12.00 -2.79 1.16
N SER A 383 -11.95 -1.61 0.54
CA SER A 383 -11.05 -0.52 0.96
C SER A 383 -11.42 0.00 2.36
N LEU A 384 -12.70 0.19 2.64
CA LEU A 384 -13.18 0.63 3.96
C LEU A 384 -12.95 -0.40 5.08
N ARG A 385 -12.79 -1.68 4.73
CA ARG A 385 -12.49 -2.77 5.66
C ARG A 385 -11.00 -2.97 5.94
N ALA A 386 -10.11 -2.31 5.20
CA ALA A 386 -8.66 -2.37 5.38
C ALA A 386 -8.21 -2.25 6.86
N PRO A 387 -8.77 -1.31 7.67
CA PRO A 387 -8.34 -1.18 9.07
C PRO A 387 -8.49 -2.46 9.90
N PHE A 388 -9.50 -3.28 9.61
CA PHE A 388 -9.79 -4.52 10.35
C PHE A 388 -8.85 -5.68 10.02
N VAL A 389 -8.11 -5.58 8.92
CA VAL A 389 -7.24 -6.67 8.46
C VAL A 389 -5.76 -6.31 8.48
N ASP A 390 -5.41 -5.03 8.31
CA ASP A 390 -4.01 -4.61 8.18
C ASP A 390 -3.29 -4.63 9.53
N ALA A 391 -3.93 -4.13 10.60
CA ALA A 391 -3.34 -4.15 11.93
C ALA A 391 -4.30 -4.09 13.12
N ALA A 392 -5.62 -3.89 12.92
CA ALA A 392 -6.58 -4.04 14.03
C ALA A 392 -6.85 -5.52 14.33
N GLN A 393 -5.79 -6.27 14.62
CA GLN A 393 -5.87 -7.66 15.03
C GLN A 393 -6.69 -7.74 16.32
N SER A 394 -7.91 -8.26 16.21
CA SER A 394 -8.74 -8.54 17.36
C SER A 394 -8.58 -9.99 17.78
N ILE A 395 -8.76 -10.27 19.07
CA ILE A 395 -8.78 -11.65 19.58
C ILE A 395 -10.02 -12.42 19.09
N ASP A 396 -11.08 -11.72 18.68
CA ASP A 396 -12.23 -12.32 18.00
C ASP A 396 -11.97 -12.46 16.49
N PRO A 397 -12.23 -13.64 15.91
CA PRO A 397 -11.90 -13.91 14.52
C PRO A 397 -12.86 -13.22 13.55
N THR A 398 -12.31 -12.67 12.47
CA THR A 398 -13.08 -12.17 11.33
C THR A 398 -13.45 -13.30 10.38
N ASN A 399 -14.68 -13.28 9.84
CA ASN A 399 -15.09 -14.26 8.82
C ASN A 399 -14.32 -14.01 7.50
N PRO A 400 -13.48 -14.95 7.02
CA PRO A 400 -12.69 -14.72 5.80
C PRO A 400 -13.54 -14.69 4.53
N ASN A 401 -14.81 -15.13 4.60
CA ASN A 401 -15.71 -15.16 3.44
C ASN A 401 -16.26 -13.79 3.04
N ILE A 402 -16.12 -12.77 3.89
CA ILE A 402 -16.66 -11.42 3.66
C ILE A 402 -15.59 -10.40 3.27
N TYR A 403 -14.35 -10.84 3.08
CA TYR A 403 -13.24 -9.95 2.74
C TYR A 403 -12.34 -10.55 1.65
N VAL A 404 -11.93 -9.71 0.73
CA VAL A 404 -10.80 -9.96 -0.17
C VAL A 404 -9.99 -8.69 -0.22
N SER A 405 -8.66 -8.82 -0.24
CA SER A 405 -7.77 -7.67 -0.22
C SER A 405 -8.06 -6.73 -1.41
N TYR A 406 -8.10 -5.43 -1.12
CA TYR A 406 -8.27 -4.37 -2.11
C TYR A 406 -7.10 -4.30 -3.11
N TYR A 407 -5.91 -4.84 -2.77
CA TYR A 407 -4.76 -4.97 -3.67
C TYR A 407 -5.08 -5.82 -4.92
N PRO A 408 -5.32 -7.14 -4.80
CA PRO A 408 -5.66 -7.95 -5.97
C PRO A 408 -7.00 -7.55 -6.57
N TYR A 409 -7.95 -7.02 -5.80
CA TYR A 409 -9.22 -6.55 -6.33
C TYR A 409 -8.98 -5.39 -7.31
N GLY A 410 -8.33 -4.34 -6.86
CA GLY A 410 -8.03 -3.19 -7.71
C GLY A 410 -7.09 -3.52 -8.87
N ALA A 411 -6.14 -4.46 -8.70
CA ALA A 411 -5.28 -4.92 -9.78
C ALA A 411 -6.06 -5.58 -10.93
N ILE A 412 -7.12 -6.32 -10.62
CA ILE A 412 -8.00 -6.93 -11.63
C ILE A 412 -8.92 -5.89 -12.27
N ILE A 413 -9.33 -4.86 -11.55
CA ILE A 413 -10.04 -3.71 -12.13
C ILE A 413 -9.12 -2.92 -13.07
N ALA A 414 -7.86 -2.72 -12.69
CA ALA A 414 -6.83 -2.09 -13.52
C ALA A 414 -6.58 -2.89 -14.80
N LEU A 415 -6.45 -4.22 -14.70
CA LEU A 415 -6.34 -5.11 -15.86
C LEU A 415 -7.55 -4.98 -16.80
N ALA A 416 -8.76 -5.05 -16.26
CA ALA A 416 -9.99 -4.88 -17.03
C ALA A 416 -10.01 -3.53 -17.77
N LEU A 417 -9.71 -2.45 -17.05
CA LEU A 417 -9.69 -1.10 -17.62
C LEU A 417 -8.61 -0.96 -18.70
N ASP A 418 -7.39 -1.46 -18.48
CA ASP A 418 -6.31 -1.36 -19.48
C ASP A 418 -6.69 -2.07 -20.78
N LEU A 419 -7.22 -3.30 -20.68
CA LEU A 419 -7.59 -4.09 -21.85
C LEU A 419 -8.81 -3.50 -22.58
N GLU A 420 -9.82 -2.99 -21.85
CA GLU A 420 -10.97 -2.32 -22.45
C GLU A 420 -10.59 -1.00 -23.13
N LEU A 421 -9.71 -0.19 -22.51
CA LEU A 421 -9.21 1.05 -23.09
C LEU A 421 -8.47 0.78 -24.41
N ARG A 422 -7.54 -0.19 -24.41
CA ARG A 422 -6.77 -0.56 -25.61
C ARG A 422 -7.64 -1.10 -26.73
N GLN A 423 -8.71 -1.82 -26.38
CA GLN A 423 -9.66 -2.38 -27.35
C GLN A 423 -10.55 -1.30 -27.98
N ARG A 424 -11.11 -0.40 -27.16
CA ARG A 424 -12.18 0.52 -27.57
C ARG A 424 -11.67 1.87 -28.05
N PHE A 425 -10.55 2.33 -27.51
CA PHE A 425 -9.99 3.65 -27.79
C PHE A 425 -8.54 3.50 -28.26
N PRO A 426 -8.32 3.28 -29.57
CA PRO A 426 -6.98 3.14 -30.11
C PRO A 426 -6.09 4.31 -29.68
N ALA A 427 -4.90 4.00 -29.15
CA ALA A 427 -3.93 4.92 -28.53
C ALA A 427 -4.14 5.26 -27.05
N LEU A 428 -5.23 4.83 -26.41
CA LEU A 428 -5.37 4.91 -24.96
C LEU A 428 -4.98 3.60 -24.27
N SER A 429 -4.55 3.73 -23.02
CA SER A 429 -4.18 2.64 -22.12
C SER A 429 -4.38 3.11 -20.68
N LEU A 430 -4.20 2.20 -19.73
CA LEU A 430 -4.15 2.58 -18.33
C LEU A 430 -3.03 3.59 -18.03
N ASP A 431 -1.90 3.53 -18.76
CA ASP A 431 -0.82 4.51 -18.62
C ASP A 431 -1.33 5.94 -18.94
N ALA A 432 -2.21 6.07 -19.94
CA ALA A 432 -2.83 7.34 -20.28
C ALA A 432 -3.80 7.83 -19.20
N TYR A 433 -4.52 6.91 -18.54
CA TYR A 433 -5.40 7.22 -17.42
C TYR A 433 -4.64 7.65 -16.17
N MET A 434 -3.57 6.93 -15.80
CA MET A 434 -2.71 7.35 -14.69
C MET A 434 -2.04 8.71 -14.98
N ARG A 435 -1.66 8.99 -16.22
CA ARG A 435 -1.18 10.32 -16.64
C ARG A 435 -2.27 11.40 -16.55
N GLN A 436 -3.53 11.06 -16.82
CA GLN A 436 -4.64 11.99 -16.64
C GLN A 436 -4.84 12.33 -15.16
N LEU A 437 -4.88 11.32 -14.29
CA LEU A 437 -4.97 11.51 -12.84
C LEU A 437 -3.78 12.29 -12.29
N TRP A 438 -2.57 12.02 -12.80
CA TRP A 438 -1.38 12.78 -12.47
C TRP A 438 -1.53 14.27 -12.81
N ARG A 439 -2.00 14.61 -14.01
CA ARG A 439 -2.23 16.02 -14.40
C ARG A 439 -3.33 16.69 -13.57
N ASP A 440 -4.42 15.98 -13.32
CA ASP A 440 -5.62 16.54 -12.68
C ASP A 440 -5.48 16.69 -11.15
N TYR A 441 -4.70 15.81 -10.52
CA TYR A 441 -4.65 15.67 -9.06
C TYR A 441 -3.22 15.67 -8.52
N GLY A 442 -2.33 14.84 -9.07
CA GLY A 442 -0.98 14.70 -8.49
C GLY A 442 -0.05 15.90 -8.70
N GLN A 443 0.04 16.43 -9.93
CA GLN A 443 0.84 17.63 -10.24
C GLN A 443 0.40 18.88 -9.46
N PRO A 444 -0.90 19.20 -9.36
CA PRO A 444 -1.36 20.32 -8.54
C PRO A 444 -1.44 20.00 -7.04
N GLU A 445 -1.08 18.79 -6.61
CA GLU A 445 -1.22 18.29 -5.23
C GLU A 445 -2.64 18.49 -4.68
N ARG A 446 -3.64 18.17 -5.49
CA ARG A 446 -5.06 18.23 -5.14
C ARG A 446 -5.58 16.83 -4.87
N ALA A 447 -6.06 16.58 -3.66
CA ALA A 447 -6.67 15.31 -3.32
C ALA A 447 -7.95 15.04 -4.13
N TYR A 448 -8.19 13.78 -4.51
CA TYR A 448 -9.35 13.35 -5.29
C TYR A 448 -10.43 12.70 -4.42
N ARG A 449 -11.67 12.67 -4.90
CA ARG A 449 -12.78 11.88 -4.33
C ARG A 449 -13.16 10.74 -5.30
N PRO A 450 -13.90 9.70 -4.87
CA PRO A 450 -14.25 8.59 -5.77
C PRO A 450 -14.87 9.01 -7.11
N ASP A 451 -15.75 10.03 -7.13
CA ASP A 451 -16.40 10.48 -8.36
C ASP A 451 -15.45 11.23 -9.32
N ASP A 452 -14.33 11.77 -8.82
CA ASP A 452 -13.29 12.38 -9.64
C ASP A 452 -12.67 11.37 -10.61
N LEU A 453 -12.46 10.13 -10.15
CA LEU A 453 -11.88 9.05 -10.93
C LEU A 453 -12.73 8.77 -12.19
N ARG A 454 -14.06 8.68 -12.00
CA ARG A 454 -15.03 8.51 -13.08
C ARG A 454 -15.00 9.68 -14.07
N ARG A 455 -14.96 10.91 -13.56
CA ARG A 455 -14.90 12.12 -14.39
C ARG A 455 -13.62 12.21 -15.20
N SER A 456 -12.45 11.89 -14.63
CA SER A 456 -11.19 11.86 -15.37
C SER A 456 -11.18 10.76 -16.43
N LEU A 457 -11.83 9.62 -16.18
CA LEU A 457 -11.98 8.57 -17.20
C LEU A 457 -12.87 9.04 -18.37
N ALA A 458 -13.98 9.72 -18.07
CA ALA A 458 -14.84 10.32 -19.09
C ALA A 458 -14.10 11.39 -19.91
N GLN A 459 -13.31 12.23 -19.25
CA GLN A 459 -12.49 13.24 -19.90
C GLN A 459 -11.43 12.62 -20.80
N LEU A 460 -10.72 11.59 -20.33
CA LEU A 460 -9.68 10.92 -21.10
C LEU A 460 -10.24 10.28 -22.38
N THR A 461 -11.37 9.59 -22.25
CA THR A 461 -11.98 8.82 -23.34
C THR A 461 -12.84 9.66 -24.27
N GLY A 462 -13.29 10.84 -23.82
CA GLY A 462 -14.33 11.61 -24.49
C GLY A 462 -15.70 10.91 -24.50
N ASP A 463 -15.88 9.89 -23.66
CA ASP A 463 -17.07 9.04 -23.62
C ASP A 463 -17.58 8.87 -22.19
N GLN A 464 -18.56 9.70 -21.84
CA GLN A 464 -19.24 9.66 -20.53
C GLN A 464 -19.94 8.31 -20.29
N GLY A 465 -20.54 7.73 -21.33
CA GLY A 465 -21.29 6.47 -21.22
C GLY A 465 -20.38 5.27 -20.94
N PHE A 466 -19.17 5.26 -21.53
CA PHE A 466 -18.15 4.28 -21.19
C PHE A 466 -17.72 4.39 -19.74
N ALA A 467 -17.37 5.60 -19.27
CA ALA A 467 -16.92 5.81 -17.90
C ALA A 467 -18.00 5.43 -16.87
N ASP A 468 -19.24 5.90 -17.05
CA ASP A 468 -20.37 5.57 -16.18
C ASP A 468 -20.64 4.07 -16.16
N GLY A 469 -20.64 3.44 -17.35
CA GLY A 469 -20.84 2.01 -17.48
C GLY A 469 -19.75 1.19 -16.80
N PHE A 470 -18.47 1.59 -16.94
CA PHE A 470 -17.36 0.89 -16.30
C PHE A 470 -17.44 0.97 -14.78
N PHE A 471 -17.65 2.17 -14.22
CA PHE A 471 -17.75 2.35 -12.76
C PHE A 471 -18.99 1.64 -12.19
N ALA A 472 -20.15 1.77 -12.83
CA ALA A 472 -21.36 1.10 -12.39
C ALA A 472 -21.18 -0.43 -12.34
N ARG A 473 -20.57 -1.03 -13.36
CA ARG A 473 -20.35 -2.48 -13.44
C ARG A 473 -19.25 -2.96 -12.51
N SER A 474 -18.06 -2.37 -12.60
CA SER A 474 -16.84 -2.93 -11.97
C SER A 474 -16.61 -2.43 -10.54
N VAL A 475 -17.00 -1.17 -10.26
CA VAL A 475 -16.73 -0.51 -8.97
C VAL A 475 -17.93 -0.54 -8.05
N THR A 476 -19.16 -0.34 -8.54
CA THR A 476 -20.36 -0.34 -7.67
C THR A 476 -21.05 -1.70 -7.62
N ALA A 477 -21.23 -2.37 -8.75
CA ALA A 477 -21.93 -3.66 -8.80
C ALA A 477 -21.01 -4.87 -8.53
N SER A 478 -19.73 -4.64 -8.24
CA SER A 478 -18.75 -5.70 -8.01
C SER A 478 -18.65 -6.71 -9.18
N GLY A 479 -18.95 -6.28 -10.41
CA GLY A 479 -18.87 -7.08 -11.61
C GLY A 479 -17.44 -7.28 -12.09
N LEU A 480 -17.19 -8.35 -12.83
CA LEU A 480 -15.97 -8.55 -13.61
C LEU A 480 -16.36 -8.76 -15.08
N PRO A 481 -15.61 -8.21 -16.05
CA PRO A 481 -15.85 -8.51 -17.44
C PRO A 481 -15.45 -9.96 -17.77
N ASP A 482 -15.87 -10.44 -18.94
CA ASP A 482 -15.28 -11.66 -19.50
C ASP A 482 -13.84 -11.36 -19.96
N PHE A 483 -12.87 -11.89 -19.23
CA PHE A 483 -11.45 -11.69 -19.51
C PHE A 483 -10.96 -12.49 -20.72
N ALA A 484 -11.63 -13.57 -21.13
CA ALA A 484 -11.17 -14.42 -22.22
C ALA A 484 -11.00 -13.65 -23.55
N PRO A 485 -12.01 -12.90 -24.06
CA PRO A 485 -11.84 -12.09 -25.28
C PRO A 485 -10.88 -10.91 -25.08
N LEU A 486 -10.79 -10.35 -23.87
CA LEU A 486 -9.85 -9.25 -23.57
C LEU A 486 -8.39 -9.72 -23.68
N LEU A 487 -8.07 -10.87 -23.09
CA LEU A 487 -6.75 -11.48 -23.09
C LEU A 487 -6.36 -12.08 -24.46
N ALA A 488 -7.34 -12.60 -25.22
CA ALA A 488 -7.12 -13.16 -26.55
C ALA A 488 -6.54 -12.13 -27.54
N GLN A 489 -6.83 -10.84 -27.35
CA GLN A 489 -6.23 -9.75 -28.15
C GLN A 489 -4.72 -9.65 -27.98
N ALA A 490 -4.19 -10.05 -26.82
CA ALA A 490 -2.76 -10.14 -26.57
C ALA A 490 -2.21 -11.55 -26.84
N GLY A 491 -2.99 -12.45 -27.44
CA GLY A 491 -2.59 -13.84 -27.69
C GLY A 491 -2.43 -14.65 -26.41
N PHE A 492 -3.22 -14.37 -25.38
CA PHE A 492 -3.33 -15.23 -24.21
C PHE A 492 -4.65 -15.99 -24.23
N THR A 493 -4.61 -17.24 -23.79
CA THR A 493 -5.79 -18.08 -23.58
C THR A 493 -6.06 -18.16 -22.09
N LEU A 494 -7.28 -17.78 -21.68
CA LEU A 494 -7.81 -18.04 -20.34
C LEU A 494 -8.57 -19.38 -20.37
N ARG A 495 -8.18 -20.34 -19.53
CA ARG A 495 -8.81 -21.66 -19.46
C ARG A 495 -8.84 -22.20 -18.04
N ALA A 496 -9.63 -23.23 -17.78
CA ALA A 496 -9.55 -23.98 -16.53
C ALA A 496 -8.17 -24.63 -16.41
N ALA A 497 -7.52 -24.50 -15.26
CA ALA A 497 -6.21 -25.11 -14.99
C ALA A 497 -6.32 -26.63 -14.88
N HIS A 498 -7.43 -27.11 -14.30
CA HIS A 498 -7.67 -28.54 -14.04
C HIS A 498 -9.10 -28.93 -14.46
N PRO A 499 -9.44 -28.91 -15.77
CA PRO A 499 -10.82 -29.03 -16.25
C PRO A 499 -11.53 -30.35 -15.92
N GLN A 500 -10.78 -31.40 -15.59
CA GLN A 500 -11.31 -32.72 -15.25
C GLN A 500 -11.15 -33.06 -13.76
N ALA A 501 -10.48 -32.21 -12.98
CA ALA A 501 -10.22 -32.51 -11.57
C ALA A 501 -11.49 -32.30 -10.74
N ALA A 502 -11.85 -33.32 -9.97
CA ALA A 502 -12.88 -33.20 -8.96
C ALA A 502 -12.36 -32.39 -7.75
N TRP A 503 -13.17 -31.45 -7.31
CA TRP A 503 -12.81 -30.49 -6.27
C TRP A 503 -13.90 -30.39 -5.21
N ALA A 504 -13.49 -30.56 -3.96
CA ALA A 504 -14.37 -30.50 -2.80
C ALA A 504 -14.36 -29.15 -2.07
N GLY A 505 -13.37 -28.29 -2.36
CA GLY A 505 -13.08 -27.09 -1.57
C GLY A 505 -11.58 -26.97 -1.25
N ALA A 506 -11.23 -26.05 -0.36
CA ALA A 506 -9.84 -25.92 0.10
C ALA A 506 -9.34 -27.26 0.69
N ALA A 507 -8.09 -27.62 0.36
CA ALA A 507 -7.52 -28.87 0.81
C ALA A 507 -7.44 -28.92 2.36
N PRO A 508 -7.82 -30.04 2.99
CA PRO A 508 -7.61 -30.22 4.42
C PRO A 508 -6.12 -30.31 4.74
N ALA A 509 -5.77 -30.15 6.01
CA ALA A 509 -4.40 -30.30 6.52
C ALA A 509 -4.37 -31.30 7.67
N VAL A 510 -3.21 -31.90 7.93
CA VAL A 510 -3.04 -32.75 9.12
C VAL A 510 -2.78 -31.84 10.32
N GLN A 511 -3.61 -31.97 11.36
CA GLN A 511 -3.47 -31.31 12.66
C GLN A 511 -3.61 -32.37 13.75
N ASP A 512 -2.66 -32.41 14.68
CA ASP A 512 -2.60 -33.42 15.75
C ASP A 512 -2.77 -34.88 15.25
N GLY A 513 -2.16 -35.18 14.10
CA GLY A 513 -2.23 -36.50 13.46
C GLY A 513 -3.56 -36.85 12.80
N LYS A 514 -4.48 -35.89 12.64
CA LYS A 514 -5.80 -36.08 12.03
C LYS A 514 -6.01 -35.15 10.84
N LEU A 515 -6.66 -35.64 9.80
CA LEU A 515 -7.04 -34.81 8.68
C LEU A 515 -8.17 -33.85 9.09
N THR A 516 -7.92 -32.56 8.99
CA THR A 516 -8.77 -31.50 9.55
C THR A 516 -8.99 -30.42 8.50
N VAL A 517 -10.20 -29.86 8.46
CA VAL A 517 -10.49 -28.68 7.64
C VAL A 517 -9.69 -27.49 8.18
N SER A 518 -8.74 -27.01 7.40
CA SER A 518 -7.69 -26.08 7.86
C SER A 518 -8.14 -24.62 7.97
N ALA A 519 -9.15 -24.24 7.19
CA ALA A 519 -9.68 -22.89 7.08
C ALA A 519 -11.21 -22.91 6.97
N PRO A 520 -11.90 -21.80 7.30
CA PRO A 520 -13.33 -21.71 7.15
C PRO A 520 -13.79 -22.05 5.74
N THR A 521 -14.81 -22.89 5.61
CA THR A 521 -15.30 -23.32 4.30
C THR A 521 -16.03 -22.18 3.60
N ARG A 522 -15.98 -22.18 2.26
CA ARG A 522 -16.50 -21.08 1.44
C ARG A 522 -17.92 -21.41 0.95
N PRO A 523 -18.89 -20.50 1.05
CA PRO A 523 -20.24 -20.73 0.52
C PRO A 523 -20.25 -21.19 -0.94
N GLY A 524 -20.93 -22.30 -1.21
CA GLY A 524 -21.04 -22.91 -2.54
C GLY A 524 -19.90 -23.87 -2.91
N THR A 525 -19.03 -24.24 -1.97
CA THR A 525 -18.11 -25.39 -2.15
C THR A 525 -18.72 -26.66 -1.55
N ALA A 526 -18.27 -27.82 -2.03
CA ALA A 526 -18.80 -29.10 -1.58
C ALA A 526 -18.68 -29.29 -0.06
N LEU A 527 -17.55 -28.92 0.53
CA LEU A 527 -17.33 -28.99 1.99
C LEU A 527 -18.32 -28.11 2.77
N TYR A 528 -18.58 -26.88 2.30
CA TYR A 528 -19.53 -25.98 2.93
C TYR A 528 -20.95 -26.54 2.86
N ASP A 529 -21.37 -27.01 1.69
CA ASP A 529 -22.71 -27.53 1.46
C ASP A 529 -22.96 -28.85 2.23
N ALA A 530 -21.89 -29.62 2.49
CA ALA A 530 -21.92 -30.81 3.36
C ALA A 530 -21.92 -30.46 4.86
N GLY A 531 -21.77 -29.19 5.24
CA GLY A 531 -21.81 -28.72 6.62
C GLY A 531 -20.52 -28.93 7.40
N LEU A 532 -19.38 -29.08 6.70
CA LEU A 532 -18.06 -29.08 7.32
C LEU A 532 -17.53 -27.66 7.43
N ASP A 533 -16.79 -27.37 8.49
CA ASP A 533 -16.10 -26.10 8.66
C ASP A 533 -14.73 -26.28 9.34
N LYS A 534 -13.99 -25.18 9.51
CA LYS A 534 -12.68 -25.15 10.17
C LYS A 534 -12.70 -25.98 11.46
N ASP A 535 -11.63 -26.73 11.67
CA ASP A 535 -11.38 -27.61 12.82
C ASP A 535 -12.19 -28.92 12.83
N ASP A 536 -13.10 -29.14 11.87
CA ASP A 536 -13.76 -30.43 11.73
C ASP A 536 -12.78 -31.51 11.24
N VAL A 537 -12.78 -32.66 11.92
CA VAL A 537 -11.93 -33.81 11.58
C VAL A 537 -12.62 -34.69 10.56
N ILE A 538 -12.00 -34.87 9.40
CA ILE A 538 -12.46 -35.79 8.36
C ILE A 538 -12.06 -37.21 8.76
N VAL A 539 -13.05 -38.08 8.98
CA VAL A 539 -12.84 -39.46 9.43
C VAL A 539 -12.72 -40.39 8.23
N SER A 540 -13.69 -40.32 7.31
CA SER A 540 -13.70 -41.11 6.08
C SER A 540 -14.39 -40.39 4.94
N LEU A 541 -14.01 -40.75 3.72
CA LEU A 541 -14.62 -40.30 2.47
C LEU A 541 -14.79 -41.52 1.56
N ASP A 542 -15.98 -41.70 1.00
CA ASP A 542 -16.36 -42.87 0.20
C ASP A 542 -16.07 -44.21 0.91
N GLY A 543 -16.33 -44.25 2.23
CA GLY A 543 -16.07 -45.43 3.07
C GLY A 543 -14.59 -45.72 3.36
N GLN A 544 -13.66 -44.92 2.82
CA GLN A 544 -12.23 -45.07 3.06
C GLN A 544 -11.77 -44.12 4.19
N PRO A 545 -11.00 -44.60 5.18
CA PRO A 545 -10.41 -43.73 6.21
C PRO A 545 -9.50 -42.65 5.61
N MET A 546 -9.59 -41.42 6.10
CA MET A 546 -8.83 -40.27 5.59
C MET A 546 -7.81 -39.74 6.61
N PRO A 547 -6.67 -40.43 6.86
CA PRO A 547 -5.70 -40.01 7.87
C PRO A 547 -4.73 -38.93 7.37
N THR A 548 -4.55 -38.79 6.05
CA THR A 548 -3.52 -37.93 5.45
C THR A 548 -4.06 -37.14 4.26
N VAL A 549 -3.36 -36.04 3.94
CA VAL A 549 -3.64 -35.24 2.72
C VAL A 549 -3.40 -36.08 1.46
N GLU A 550 -2.38 -36.94 1.46
CA GLU A 550 -2.10 -37.84 0.33
C GLU A 550 -3.29 -38.76 0.03
N ALA A 551 -3.88 -39.39 1.06
CA ALA A 551 -5.04 -40.27 0.89
C ALA A 551 -6.26 -39.51 0.35
N TRP A 552 -6.47 -38.28 0.82
CA TRP A 552 -7.51 -37.38 0.31
C TRP A 552 -7.30 -37.06 -1.17
N THR A 553 -6.11 -36.63 -1.57
CA THR A 553 -5.78 -36.28 -2.95
C THR A 553 -5.93 -37.49 -3.87
N VAL A 554 -5.33 -38.63 -3.52
CA VAL A 554 -5.40 -39.87 -4.31
C VAL A 554 -6.83 -40.36 -4.49
N LEU A 555 -7.70 -40.15 -3.49
CA LEU A 555 -9.11 -40.49 -3.63
C LEU A 555 -9.80 -39.55 -4.61
N LEU A 556 -9.66 -38.23 -4.44
CA LEU A 556 -10.29 -37.24 -5.33
C LEU A 556 -9.84 -37.38 -6.79
N ASP A 557 -8.58 -37.75 -7.05
CA ASP A 557 -8.05 -37.96 -8.40
C ASP A 557 -8.74 -39.11 -9.18
N ARG A 558 -9.48 -39.98 -8.48
CA ARG A 558 -10.27 -41.07 -9.08
C ARG A 558 -11.70 -40.67 -9.44
N HIS A 559 -12.10 -39.46 -9.06
CA HIS A 559 -13.45 -38.95 -9.23
C HIS A 559 -13.51 -37.82 -10.24
N VAL A 560 -14.74 -37.54 -10.69
CA VAL A 560 -15.03 -36.44 -11.61
C VAL A 560 -16.00 -35.45 -10.98
N PRO A 561 -16.05 -34.20 -11.47
CA PRO A 561 -17.08 -33.25 -11.07
C PRO A 561 -18.50 -33.84 -11.20
N GLY A 562 -19.30 -33.69 -10.14
CA GLY A 562 -20.65 -34.25 -10.04
C GLY A 562 -20.75 -35.54 -9.23
N ASP A 563 -19.64 -36.24 -8.97
CA ASP A 563 -19.63 -37.42 -8.11
C ASP A 563 -20.11 -37.09 -6.69
N ARG A 564 -20.86 -38.01 -6.09
CA ARG A 564 -21.48 -37.86 -4.76
C ARG A 564 -20.89 -38.90 -3.81
N LEU A 565 -20.10 -38.44 -2.85
CA LEU A 565 -19.36 -39.31 -1.94
C LEU A 565 -19.91 -39.20 -0.52
N PRO A 566 -20.19 -40.32 0.18
CA PRO A 566 -20.49 -40.26 1.60
C PRO A 566 -19.25 -39.81 2.37
N ILE A 567 -19.41 -38.83 3.26
CA ILE A 567 -18.34 -38.32 4.12
C ILE A 567 -18.75 -38.48 5.58
N ILE A 568 -17.83 -38.97 6.41
CA ILE A 568 -17.96 -39.00 7.87
C ILE A 568 -16.94 -38.03 8.44
N TYR A 569 -17.40 -37.11 9.29
CA TYR A 569 -16.56 -36.14 9.96
C TYR A 569 -16.99 -35.94 11.41
N ARG A 570 -16.09 -35.43 12.23
CA ARG A 570 -16.35 -35.12 13.63
C ARG A 570 -16.14 -33.64 13.87
N GLY A 571 -17.24 -32.95 14.18
CA GLY A 571 -17.23 -31.55 14.57
C GLY A 571 -17.55 -31.35 16.05
N ARG A 572 -17.87 -30.11 16.42
CA ARG A 572 -18.13 -29.70 17.82
C ARG A 572 -19.31 -30.42 18.47
N THR A 573 -20.25 -30.94 17.69
CA THR A 573 -21.44 -31.67 18.19
C THR A 573 -21.30 -33.19 18.09
N GLY A 574 -20.10 -33.71 17.81
CA GLY A 574 -19.86 -35.14 17.62
C GLY A 574 -19.75 -35.53 16.14
N GLU A 575 -19.85 -36.84 15.89
CA GLU A 575 -19.72 -37.43 14.55
C GLU A 575 -20.97 -37.21 13.71
N ARG A 576 -20.77 -36.89 12.43
CA ARG A 576 -21.81 -36.61 11.45
C ARG A 576 -21.51 -37.34 10.15
N GLN A 577 -22.57 -37.73 9.46
CA GLN A 577 -22.52 -38.27 8.11
C GLN A 577 -23.20 -37.28 7.16
N ALA A 578 -22.55 -36.99 6.05
CA ALA A 578 -23.07 -36.13 4.99
C ALA A 578 -22.74 -36.72 3.62
N VAL A 579 -23.19 -36.03 2.56
CA VAL A 579 -22.84 -36.35 1.17
C VAL A 579 -22.10 -35.16 0.57
N LEU A 580 -20.87 -35.41 0.15
CA LEU A 580 -20.02 -34.45 -0.55
C LEU A 580 -20.29 -34.56 -2.05
N THR A 581 -20.84 -33.50 -2.67
CA THR A 581 -21.01 -33.45 -4.13
C THR A 581 -19.84 -32.69 -4.72
N LEU A 582 -18.95 -33.40 -5.41
CA LEU A 582 -17.74 -32.82 -5.98
C LEU A 582 -18.08 -31.84 -7.09
N THR A 583 -17.30 -30.78 -7.20
CA THR A 583 -17.44 -29.73 -8.22
C THR A 583 -16.20 -29.70 -9.11
N ALA A 584 -16.24 -28.96 -10.22
CA ALA A 584 -15.03 -28.71 -11.00
C ALA A 584 -14.11 -27.75 -10.23
N ASP A 585 -12.80 -27.95 -10.33
CA ASP A 585 -11.83 -26.99 -9.79
C ASP A 585 -12.07 -25.60 -10.44
N PRO A 586 -12.40 -24.57 -9.65
CA PRO A 586 -12.70 -23.23 -10.17
C PRO A 586 -11.44 -22.49 -10.64
N LYS A 587 -10.24 -23.05 -10.44
CA LYS A 587 -8.99 -22.40 -10.78
C LYS A 587 -8.84 -22.24 -12.30
N MET A 588 -8.59 -21.00 -12.69
CA MET A 588 -8.29 -20.62 -14.06
C MET A 588 -6.79 -20.40 -14.24
N GLU A 589 -6.28 -20.54 -15.46
CA GLU A 589 -4.92 -20.14 -15.82
C GLU A 589 -4.93 -19.31 -17.10
N ILE A 590 -4.04 -18.34 -17.14
CA ILE A 590 -3.72 -17.57 -18.34
C ILE A 590 -2.48 -18.23 -18.95
N VAL A 591 -2.53 -18.55 -20.24
CA VAL A 591 -1.41 -19.20 -20.94
C VAL A 591 -1.13 -18.45 -22.23
N ALA A 592 0.15 -18.20 -22.54
CA ALA A 592 0.54 -17.68 -23.84
C ALA A 592 0.17 -18.69 -24.94
N ASN A 593 -0.48 -18.24 -26.01
CA ASN A 593 -0.91 -19.11 -27.11
C ASN A 593 0.23 -19.97 -27.66
N GLU A 594 1.44 -19.42 -27.71
CA GLU A 594 2.63 -20.10 -28.19
C GLU A 594 2.99 -21.34 -27.36
N LYS A 595 2.65 -21.37 -26.05
CA LYS A 595 2.88 -22.52 -25.16
C LYS A 595 1.91 -23.67 -25.39
N ILE A 596 0.80 -23.42 -26.08
CA ILE A 596 -0.23 -24.41 -26.39
C ILE A 596 -0.32 -24.73 -27.89
N GLY A 597 0.76 -24.44 -28.63
CA GLY A 597 0.86 -24.73 -30.07
C GLY A 597 0.04 -23.81 -30.97
N GLN A 598 -0.49 -22.70 -30.45
CA GLN A 598 -1.23 -21.71 -31.23
C GLN A 598 -0.30 -20.56 -31.66
N PRO A 599 -0.31 -20.16 -32.94
CA PRO A 599 0.57 -19.08 -33.41
C PRO A 599 0.11 -17.72 -32.87
N LEU A 600 1.08 -16.87 -32.51
CA LEU A 600 0.81 -15.46 -32.20
C LEU A 600 0.70 -14.66 -33.50
N THR A 601 -0.50 -14.15 -33.79
CA THR A 601 -0.74 -13.31 -34.97
C THR A 601 0.00 -11.96 -34.86
N ALA A 602 0.26 -11.30 -35.99
CA ALA A 602 0.91 -9.98 -35.99
C ALA A 602 0.11 -8.92 -35.21
N VAL A 603 -1.23 -8.98 -35.25
CA VAL A 603 -2.10 -8.08 -34.48
C VAL A 603 -1.95 -8.34 -32.99
N GLN A 604 -1.97 -9.62 -32.57
CA GLN A 604 -1.80 -9.97 -31.17
C GLN A 604 -0.41 -9.60 -30.64
N ARG A 605 0.63 -9.79 -31.45
CA ARG A 605 1.99 -9.36 -31.13
C ARG A 605 2.05 -7.85 -30.90
N ARG A 606 1.52 -7.05 -31.82
CA ARG A 606 1.51 -5.59 -31.68
C ARG A 606 0.74 -5.14 -30.43
N PHE A 607 -0.41 -5.77 -30.13
CA PHE A 607 -1.17 -5.47 -28.91
C PHE A 607 -0.37 -5.82 -27.66
N ARG A 608 0.19 -7.03 -27.61
CA ARG A 608 1.00 -7.52 -26.48
C ARG A 608 2.24 -6.65 -26.27
N ASP A 609 2.96 -6.30 -27.33
CA ASP A 609 4.15 -5.44 -27.25
C ASP A 609 3.78 -4.02 -26.79
N ASN A 610 2.66 -3.48 -27.26
CA ASN A 610 2.15 -2.19 -26.80
C ASN A 610 1.71 -2.22 -25.33
N TRP A 611 1.29 -3.37 -24.81
CA TRP A 611 0.92 -3.54 -23.41
C TRP A 611 2.14 -3.82 -22.50
N LEU A 612 2.89 -4.87 -22.81
CA LEU A 612 3.92 -5.45 -21.95
C LEU A 612 5.34 -4.99 -22.27
N GLY A 613 5.57 -4.39 -23.45
CA GLY A 613 6.88 -3.89 -23.85
C GLY A 613 7.29 -2.60 -23.14
N SER A 614 8.61 -2.39 -23.06
CA SER A 614 9.26 -1.21 -22.46
C SER A 614 8.60 0.10 -22.89
N LYS A 615 8.46 1.02 -21.93
CA LYS A 615 8.03 2.41 -22.15
C LYS A 615 9.18 3.39 -22.18
N VAL A 616 10.37 2.99 -21.71
CA VAL A 616 11.59 3.77 -21.88
C VAL A 616 11.93 3.82 -23.38
N PRO A 617 12.09 5.02 -23.97
CA PRO A 617 12.54 5.16 -25.35
C PRO A 617 13.89 4.46 -25.55
N SER A 618 14.06 3.77 -26.69
CA SER A 618 15.38 3.25 -27.05
C SER A 618 16.37 4.43 -27.13
N PRO A 619 17.61 4.27 -26.60
CA PRO A 619 18.63 5.29 -26.79
C PRO A 619 18.82 5.49 -28.30
N SER A 620 18.63 6.74 -28.73
CA SER A 620 18.79 7.19 -30.11
C SER A 620 20.24 7.15 -30.57
#